data_AF-J9E3Y4-F1
#
_entry.id   AF-J9E3Y4-F1
#
_cell.length_a   1.000
_cell.length_b   1.000
_cell.length_c   1.000
_cell.angle_alpha   90.00
_cell.angle_beta   90.00
_cell.angle_gamma   90.00
#
_symmetry.space_group_name_H-M   'P 1'
#
loop_
_entity.id
_entity.type
_entity.pdbx_description
1 polymer ?
#
loop_
_entity_poly.entity_id
_entity_poly.type
_entity_poly.pdbx_seq_one_letter_code
_entity_poly.pdbx_strand_id
1 'polypeptide(L)'
;MSCSLLRKYKKSHFSCRFMFGGIEGRLRFGPPPGFSALIEAAANKLEIGECVSFGDIAKNVYTGPSILRQNTEPFVPKLVDISTVVLPHFAMEIHEKMAENLHELWAMRKIELGWSYGEVRDEKTRRHPCLTSFQQLPPNEKAYNINLAIDTMKTIEALRYHMILDESPVRLRPVRLPQK
;
A
#
# COMPACT_ATOMS: atom_id res chain seq x y z
N MET A 1 -7.67 2.28 31.88
CA MET A 1 -8.36 2.71 30.65
C MET A 1 -9.11 1.52 30.09
N SER A 2 -10.38 1.74 29.73
CA SER A 2 -11.45 0.75 29.61
C SER A 2 -11.23 -0.29 28.51
N CYS A 3 -10.98 -1.55 28.89
CA CYS A 3 -11.14 -2.70 28.01
C CYS A 3 -12.62 -3.12 28.04
N SER A 4 -13.43 -2.46 27.23
CA SER A 4 -14.87 -2.71 27.13
C SER A 4 -15.23 -3.25 25.76
N LEU A 5 -14.84 -4.50 25.50
CA LEU A 5 -15.58 -5.42 24.63
C LEU A 5 -16.21 -6.52 25.50
N LEU A 6 -16.90 -6.08 26.56
CA LEU A 6 -17.84 -6.89 27.33
C LEU A 6 -19.23 -6.72 26.74
N ARG A 7 -19.46 -7.18 25.50
CA ARG A 7 -20.82 -7.53 25.10
C ARG A 7 -21.08 -8.95 25.61
N LYS A 8 -21.59 -9.02 26.85
CA LYS A 8 -22.22 -10.23 27.39
C LYS A 8 -23.28 -10.67 26.37
N TYR A 9 -23.05 -11.77 25.65
CA TYR A 9 -24.09 -12.40 24.87
C TYR A 9 -25.04 -13.10 25.85
N LYS A 10 -26.02 -12.34 26.36
CA LYS A 10 -26.89 -12.73 27.47
C LYS A 10 -28.14 -13.42 26.93
N LYS A 11 -27.97 -14.62 26.36
CA LYS A 11 -29.09 -15.47 25.94
C LYS A 11 -29.07 -16.89 26.54
N SER A 12 -28.14 -17.20 27.45
CA SER A 12 -28.09 -18.46 28.21
C SER A 12 -27.13 -18.36 29.40
N HIS A 13 -27.18 -19.34 30.31
CA HIS A 13 -26.44 -19.46 31.59
C HIS A 13 -24.89 -19.45 31.52
N PHE A 14 -24.29 -19.13 30.38
CA PHE A 14 -22.85 -19.28 30.13
C PHE A 14 -22.19 -17.95 29.79
N SER A 15 -20.95 -17.77 30.25
CA SER A 15 -20.09 -16.62 29.96
C SER A 15 -18.71 -17.11 29.55
N CYS A 16 -18.20 -16.60 28.43
CA CYS A 16 -16.84 -16.88 27.96
C CYS A 16 -16.09 -15.57 27.68
N ARG A 17 -14.75 -15.68 27.61
CA ARG A 17 -13.86 -14.60 27.20
C ARG A 17 -12.92 -15.14 26.13
N PHE A 18 -12.79 -14.43 25.03
CA PHE A 18 -11.83 -14.74 23.99
C PHE A 18 -10.48 -14.07 24.29
N MET A 19 -9.39 -14.74 23.93
CA MET A 19 -8.02 -14.27 24.14
C MET A 19 -7.29 -14.38 22.80
N PHE A 20 -7.05 -13.25 22.14
CA PHE A 20 -6.48 -13.23 20.78
C PHE A 20 -5.00 -12.85 20.73
N GLY A 21 -4.42 -12.45 21.86
CA GLY A 21 -3.05 -11.95 21.96
C GLY A 21 -2.98 -10.43 22.12
N GLY A 22 -1.78 -9.93 22.43
CA GLY A 22 -1.51 -8.49 22.56
C GLY A 22 -2.44 -7.79 23.58
N ILE A 23 -2.98 -6.66 23.17
CA ILE A 23 -3.93 -5.86 23.98
C ILE A 23 -5.35 -6.45 24.00
N GLU A 24 -5.67 -7.37 23.08
CA GLU A 24 -6.98 -8.02 22.94
C GLU A 24 -7.06 -9.36 23.71
N GLY A 25 -6.21 -9.51 24.73
CA GLY A 25 -6.19 -10.64 25.66
C GLY A 25 -4.85 -11.35 25.69
N ARG A 26 -4.12 -11.18 26.79
CA ARG A 26 -2.83 -11.84 27.03
C ARG A 26 -2.95 -13.36 27.09
N LEU A 27 -2.27 -14.06 26.18
CA LEU A 27 -2.24 -15.52 26.16
C LEU A 27 -1.53 -16.06 27.40
N ARG A 28 -2.14 -17.05 28.07
CA ARG A 28 -1.52 -17.75 29.22
C ARG A 28 -0.39 -18.68 28.78
N PHE A 29 -0.57 -19.29 27.61
CA PHE A 29 0.42 -20.08 26.90
C PHE A 29 0.57 -19.47 25.52
N GLY A 30 1.80 -19.14 25.12
CA GLY A 30 2.07 -18.56 23.82
C GLY A 30 1.74 -19.53 22.68
N PRO A 31 1.67 -19.04 21.43
CA PRO A 31 1.59 -19.92 20.27
C PRO A 31 2.82 -20.84 20.23
N PRO A 32 2.67 -22.08 19.75
CA PRO A 32 3.80 -23.00 19.58
C PRO A 32 4.80 -22.47 18.53
N PRO A 33 6.04 -23.01 18.48
CA PRO A 33 7.02 -22.60 17.49
C PRO A 33 6.48 -22.70 16.06
N GLY A 34 6.66 -21.63 15.26
CA GLY A 34 6.11 -21.52 13.91
C GLY A 34 4.70 -20.95 13.81
N PHE A 35 4.07 -20.58 14.93
CA PHE A 35 2.75 -19.98 14.97
C PHE A 35 2.79 -18.58 15.60
N SER A 36 1.89 -17.72 15.14
CA SER A 36 1.68 -16.36 15.66
C SER A 36 0.37 -16.26 16.44
N ALA A 37 0.27 -15.26 17.31
CA ALA A 37 -1.01 -14.93 17.94
C ALA A 37 -1.99 -14.40 16.88
N LEU A 38 -3.29 -14.70 17.00
CA LEU A 38 -4.30 -14.33 16.00
C LEU A 38 -4.34 -12.82 15.73
N ILE A 39 -4.11 -12.00 16.77
CA ILE A 39 -4.09 -10.54 16.66
C ILE A 39 -3.08 -10.02 15.62
N GLU A 40 -2.01 -10.75 15.35
CA GLU A 40 -0.99 -10.35 14.35
C GLU A 40 -1.53 -10.39 12.92
N ALA A 41 -2.57 -11.18 12.66
CA ALA A 41 -3.25 -11.26 11.36
C ALA A 41 -4.49 -10.37 11.27
N ALA A 42 -4.88 -9.69 12.36
CA ALA A 42 -6.08 -8.88 12.38
C ALA A 42 -5.89 -7.57 11.57
N ALA A 43 -6.56 -7.47 10.42
CA ALA A 43 -6.52 -6.27 9.59
C ALA A 43 -7.38 -5.12 10.13
N ASN A 44 -8.40 -5.44 10.94
CA ASN A 44 -9.38 -4.51 11.47
C ASN A 44 -9.62 -4.76 12.96
N LYS A 45 -10.31 -3.82 13.61
CA LYS A 45 -10.78 -3.98 14.99
C LYS A 45 -11.63 -5.25 15.11
N LEU A 46 -11.34 -6.05 16.15
CA LEU A 46 -12.06 -7.29 16.41
C LEU A 46 -13.48 -7.01 16.93
N GLU A 47 -14.46 -7.67 16.32
CA GLU A 47 -15.86 -7.59 16.71
C GLU A 47 -16.47 -9.00 16.80
N ILE A 48 -17.37 -9.19 17.77
CA ILE A 48 -18.13 -10.43 17.90
C ILE A 48 -19.48 -10.21 17.22
N GLY A 49 -19.67 -10.89 16.09
CA GLY A 49 -20.91 -10.91 15.33
C GLY A 49 -21.60 -12.28 15.38
N GLU A 50 -22.90 -12.30 15.09
CA GLU A 50 -23.61 -13.56 14.83
C GLU A 50 -23.14 -14.15 13.49
N CYS A 51 -22.67 -15.40 13.50
CA CYS A 51 -22.23 -16.07 12.27
C CYS A 51 -23.37 -16.37 11.30
N VAL A 52 -24.60 -16.52 11.82
CA VAL A 52 -25.82 -16.73 11.05
C VAL A 52 -26.93 -15.95 11.73
N SER A 53 -27.61 -15.09 10.98
CA SER A 53 -28.79 -14.34 11.45
C SER A 53 -29.88 -14.41 10.40
N PHE A 54 -31.11 -14.73 10.81
CA PHE A 54 -32.28 -14.76 9.93
C PHE A 54 -33.03 -13.42 9.93
N GLY A 55 -32.49 -12.39 10.58
CA GLY A 55 -33.18 -11.13 10.86
C GLY A 55 -34.00 -11.18 12.16
N ASP A 56 -34.85 -10.17 12.36
CA ASP A 56 -35.75 -10.07 13.50
C ASP A 56 -37.06 -10.82 13.21
N ILE A 57 -37.06 -12.12 13.49
CA ILE A 57 -38.21 -13.02 13.28
C ILE A 57 -39.46 -12.52 14.02
N ALA A 58 -39.28 -11.97 15.23
CA ALA A 58 -40.39 -11.48 16.04
C ALA A 58 -41.09 -10.26 15.41
N LYS A 59 -40.38 -9.49 14.58
CA LYS A 59 -40.93 -8.37 13.81
C LYS A 59 -41.21 -8.72 12.35
N ASN A 60 -41.15 -10.00 11.97
CA ASN A 60 -41.25 -10.46 10.58
C ASN A 60 -40.24 -9.79 9.63
N VAL A 61 -39.07 -9.41 10.13
CA VAL A 61 -37.99 -8.83 9.31
C VAL A 61 -36.98 -9.93 9.03
N TYR A 62 -36.94 -10.41 7.79
CA TYR A 62 -36.04 -11.47 7.37
C TYR A 62 -34.80 -10.89 6.69
N THR A 63 -33.63 -11.42 7.04
CA THR A 63 -32.38 -11.06 6.36
C THR A 63 -32.00 -12.19 5.41
N GLY A 64 -31.62 -11.84 4.18
CA GLY A 64 -31.11 -12.80 3.21
C GLY A 64 -29.76 -13.41 3.61
N PRO A 65 -29.24 -14.36 2.83
CA PRO A 65 -27.91 -14.93 3.04
C PRO A 65 -26.86 -13.83 3.24
N SER A 66 -26.08 -13.91 4.31
CA SER A 66 -25.07 -12.91 4.61
C SER A 66 -23.99 -12.91 3.52
N ILE A 67 -23.73 -11.75 2.91
CA ILE A 67 -22.63 -11.53 1.96
C ILE A 67 -21.29 -11.37 2.72
N LEU A 68 -21.25 -11.67 4.02
CA LEU A 68 -20.01 -11.81 4.77
C LEU A 68 -19.22 -12.91 4.07
N ARG A 69 -18.32 -12.47 3.19
CA ARG A 69 -17.61 -13.31 2.26
C ARG A 69 -16.86 -14.34 3.07
N GLN A 70 -17.32 -15.59 2.99
CA GLN A 70 -16.48 -16.75 3.23
C GLN A 70 -15.47 -16.82 2.08
N ASN A 71 -14.64 -15.78 1.91
CA ASN A 71 -13.41 -15.92 1.14
C ASN A 71 -12.51 -16.79 2.01
N THR A 72 -12.70 -18.10 1.92
CA THR A 72 -11.82 -19.12 2.48
C THR A 72 -10.47 -19.13 1.77
N GLU A 73 -10.40 -18.53 0.58
CA GLU A 73 -9.16 -18.39 -0.15
C GLU A 73 -8.28 -17.29 0.43
N PRO A 74 -6.99 -17.56 0.65
CA PRO A 74 -6.05 -16.54 1.07
C PRO A 74 -6.00 -15.41 0.04
N PHE A 75 -5.81 -14.18 0.52
CA PHE A 75 -5.58 -13.05 -0.38
C PHE A 75 -4.22 -13.25 -1.07
N VAL A 76 -4.25 -13.53 -2.38
CA VAL A 76 -3.07 -13.58 -3.23
C VAL A 76 -3.16 -12.43 -4.23
N PRO A 77 -2.32 -11.39 -4.12
CA PRO A 77 -2.35 -10.29 -5.07
C PRO A 77 -1.97 -10.79 -6.47
N LYS A 78 -2.79 -10.44 -7.47
CA LYS A 78 -2.51 -10.77 -8.87
C LYS A 78 -1.75 -9.60 -9.49
N LEU A 79 -0.49 -9.85 -9.86
CA LEU A 79 0.34 -8.87 -10.55
C LEU A 79 -0.08 -8.76 -12.02
N VAL A 80 0.15 -7.58 -12.61
CA VAL A 80 0.04 -7.37 -14.06
C VAL A 80 1.31 -7.94 -14.70
N ASP A 81 1.16 -8.86 -15.64
CA ASP A 81 2.31 -9.41 -16.38
C ASP A 81 2.73 -8.43 -17.48
N ILE A 82 3.99 -8.00 -17.40
CA ILE A 82 4.63 -7.07 -18.34
C ILE A 82 5.81 -7.71 -19.10
N SER A 83 6.08 -9.00 -18.89
CA SER A 83 7.27 -9.68 -19.41
C SER A 83 7.34 -9.70 -20.93
N THR A 84 6.19 -9.85 -21.61
CA THR A 84 6.08 -9.90 -23.07
C THR A 84 5.65 -8.57 -23.70
N VAL A 85 5.51 -7.51 -22.91
CA VAL A 85 5.04 -6.21 -23.41
C VAL A 85 6.18 -5.51 -24.13
N VAL A 86 5.93 -5.15 -25.39
CA VAL A 86 6.83 -4.35 -26.22
C VAL A 86 6.29 -2.93 -26.26
N LEU A 87 7.12 -1.97 -25.83
CA LEU A 87 6.73 -0.56 -25.86
C LEU A 87 6.81 -0.01 -27.29
N PRO A 88 5.89 0.91 -27.67
CA PRO A 88 6.02 1.68 -28.90
C PRO A 88 7.33 2.47 -28.95
N HIS A 89 7.82 2.76 -30.17
CA HIS A 89 9.10 3.45 -30.37
C HIS A 89 9.16 4.81 -29.64
N PHE A 90 8.11 5.64 -29.75
CA PHE A 90 8.07 6.94 -29.08
C PHE A 90 8.18 6.82 -27.56
N ALA A 91 7.64 5.76 -26.95
CA ALA A 91 7.71 5.53 -25.51
C ALA A 91 9.16 5.22 -25.10
N MET A 92 9.88 4.46 -25.94
CA MET A 92 11.31 4.22 -25.79
C MET A 92 12.16 5.46 -26.06
N GLU A 93 11.69 6.48 -26.75
CA GLU A 93 12.43 7.75 -26.91
C GLU A 93 12.28 8.68 -25.69
N ILE A 94 11.16 8.59 -24.97
CA ILE A 94 10.85 9.49 -23.83
C ILE A 94 11.11 8.87 -22.46
N HIS A 95 11.43 7.58 -22.38
CA HIS A 95 11.54 6.84 -21.12
C HIS A 95 12.51 7.49 -20.10
N GLU A 96 13.65 8.01 -20.55
CA GLU A 96 14.59 8.72 -19.67
C GLU A 96 14.02 10.04 -19.15
N LYS A 97 13.27 10.79 -19.98
CA LYS A 97 12.60 12.03 -19.55
C LYS A 97 11.51 11.72 -18.52
N MET A 98 10.80 10.60 -18.68
CA MET A 98 9.85 10.14 -17.68
C MET A 98 10.55 9.77 -16.37
N ALA A 99 11.68 9.04 -16.44
CA ALA A 99 12.48 8.71 -15.27
C ALA A 99 13.02 9.96 -14.54
N GLU A 100 13.50 10.95 -15.29
CA GLU A 100 13.92 12.25 -14.77
C GLU A 100 12.77 12.97 -14.07
N ASN A 101 11.59 13.05 -14.69
CA ASN A 101 10.43 13.70 -14.06
C ASN A 101 9.97 12.96 -12.78
N LEU A 102 9.96 11.63 -12.78
CA LEU A 102 9.66 10.84 -11.57
C LEU A 102 10.68 11.12 -10.46
N HIS A 103 11.96 11.24 -10.81
CA HIS A 103 13.02 11.61 -9.87
C HIS A 103 12.83 13.02 -9.31
N GLU A 104 12.53 14.00 -10.15
CA GLU A 104 12.24 15.38 -9.71
C GLU A 104 11.06 15.43 -8.73
N LEU A 105 9.96 14.72 -9.02
CA LEU A 105 8.80 14.64 -8.11
C LEU A 105 9.16 13.98 -6.77
N TRP A 106 9.96 12.91 -6.80
CA TRP A 106 10.47 12.27 -5.58
C TRP A 106 11.36 13.23 -4.77
N ALA A 107 12.26 13.94 -5.44
CA ALA A 107 13.19 14.88 -4.82
C ALA A 107 12.44 16.05 -4.18
N MET A 108 11.47 16.64 -4.88
CA MET A 108 10.62 17.71 -4.34
C MET A 108 9.92 17.26 -3.06
N ARG A 109 9.26 16.09 -3.06
CA ARG A 109 8.56 15.58 -1.86
C ARG A 109 9.52 15.35 -0.70
N LYS A 110 10.74 14.90 -0.97
CA LYS A 110 11.78 14.74 0.07
C LYS A 110 12.21 16.08 0.64
N ILE A 111 12.44 17.09 -0.21
CA ILE A 111 12.80 18.45 0.21
C ILE A 111 11.69 19.08 1.05
N GLU A 112 10.42 18.91 0.68
CA GLU A 112 9.27 19.36 1.46
C GLU A 112 9.23 18.73 2.87
N LEU A 113 9.60 17.46 2.98
CA LEU A 113 9.76 16.75 4.26
C LEU A 113 11.04 17.14 5.03
N GLY A 114 11.80 18.12 4.54
CA GLY A 114 13.01 18.64 5.17
C GLY A 114 14.24 17.77 4.96
N TRP A 115 14.26 16.93 3.92
CA TRP A 115 15.48 16.23 3.52
C TRP A 115 16.39 17.16 2.71
N SER A 116 17.69 16.94 2.84
CA SER A 116 18.73 17.67 2.13
C SER A 116 19.76 16.70 1.53
N TYR A 117 20.58 17.20 0.62
CA TYR A 117 21.68 16.41 0.06
C TYR A 117 22.71 16.03 1.13
N GLY A 118 23.25 14.81 1.03
CA GLY A 118 24.45 14.39 1.75
C GLY A 118 25.00 13.09 1.18
N GLU A 119 26.32 12.94 1.17
CA GLU A 119 27.02 11.79 0.54
C GLU A 119 26.59 10.44 1.12
N VAL A 120 26.22 10.42 2.41
CA VAL A 120 25.71 9.24 3.10
C VAL A 120 24.29 9.50 3.57
N ARG A 121 23.43 8.49 3.43
CA ARG A 121 22.07 8.56 3.94
C ARG A 121 22.07 8.60 5.46
N ASP A 122 21.40 9.60 6.03
CA ASP A 122 21.20 9.74 7.47
C ASP A 122 19.76 10.18 7.74
N GLU A 123 19.00 9.37 8.48
CA GLU A 123 17.61 9.69 8.80
C GLU A 123 17.47 10.73 9.92
N LYS A 124 18.43 10.78 10.86
CA LYS A 124 18.40 11.72 11.99
C LYS A 124 18.59 13.15 11.50
N THR A 125 19.57 13.37 10.62
CA THR A 125 19.83 14.68 10.00
C THR A 125 19.09 14.86 8.67
N ARG A 126 18.27 13.88 8.25
CA ARG A 126 17.51 13.87 6.99
C ARG A 126 18.37 14.18 5.76
N ARG A 127 19.46 13.42 5.57
CA ARG A 127 20.34 13.52 4.40
C ARG A 127 20.16 12.34 3.47
N HIS A 128 20.14 12.59 2.16
CA HIS A 128 20.01 11.54 1.15
C HIS A 128 20.94 11.80 -0.04
N PRO A 129 21.74 10.82 -0.50
CA PRO A 129 22.71 11.01 -1.58
C PRO A 129 22.06 11.23 -2.95
N CYS A 130 20.87 10.66 -3.16
CA CYS A 130 20.13 10.83 -4.41
C CYS A 130 19.43 12.19 -4.53
N LEU A 131 19.51 13.09 -3.54
CA LEU A 131 18.98 14.46 -3.67
C LEU A 131 19.93 15.34 -4.50
N THR A 132 20.08 14.96 -5.77
CA THR A 132 20.89 15.60 -6.78
C THR A 132 20.15 15.53 -8.13
N SER A 133 20.70 16.12 -9.20
CA SER A 133 20.08 16.04 -10.52
C SER A 133 20.08 14.60 -11.06
N PHE A 134 19.12 14.28 -11.92
CA PHE A 134 19.01 12.94 -12.51
C PHE A 134 20.29 12.48 -13.22
N GLN A 135 21.02 13.41 -13.85
CA GLN A 135 22.27 13.12 -14.55
C GLN A 135 23.43 12.77 -13.60
N GLN A 136 23.36 13.23 -12.35
CA GLN A 136 24.37 13.02 -11.32
C GLN A 136 24.04 11.86 -10.37
N LEU A 137 22.94 11.15 -10.62
CA LEU A 137 22.60 9.96 -9.85
C LEU A 137 23.70 8.90 -9.97
N PRO A 138 23.95 8.13 -8.90
CA PRO A 138 24.75 6.92 -8.99
C PRO A 138 24.25 6.01 -10.13
N PRO A 139 25.13 5.34 -10.90
CA PRO A 139 24.72 4.57 -12.08
C PRO A 139 23.64 3.52 -11.82
N ASN A 140 23.71 2.86 -10.65
CA ASN A 140 22.73 1.88 -10.21
C ASN A 140 21.36 2.53 -9.93
N GLU A 141 21.33 3.69 -9.28
CA GLU A 141 20.10 4.43 -8.99
C GLU A 141 19.48 5.00 -10.26
N LYS A 142 20.31 5.51 -11.18
CA LYS A 142 19.85 5.99 -12.49
C LYS A 142 19.21 4.86 -13.29
N ALA A 143 19.88 3.70 -13.38
CA ALA A 143 19.36 2.53 -14.06
C ALA A 143 18.06 2.02 -13.43
N TYR A 144 17.95 2.04 -12.10
CA TYR A 144 16.72 1.70 -11.39
C TYR A 144 15.55 2.61 -11.79
N ASN A 145 15.75 3.94 -11.81
CA ASN A 145 14.70 4.89 -12.20
C ASN A 145 14.29 4.72 -13.68
N ILE A 146 15.25 4.45 -14.57
CA ILE A 146 15.00 4.14 -15.98
C ILE A 146 14.12 2.89 -16.12
N ASN A 147 14.49 1.80 -15.43
CA ASN A 147 13.72 0.57 -15.47
C ASN A 147 12.33 0.74 -14.86
N LEU A 148 12.20 1.50 -13.77
CA LEU A 148 10.90 1.82 -13.17
C LEU A 148 10.00 2.57 -14.15
N ALA A 149 10.53 3.54 -14.91
CA ALA A 149 9.77 4.26 -15.93
C ALA A 149 9.32 3.32 -17.05
N ILE A 150 10.21 2.44 -17.54
CA ILE A 150 9.90 1.44 -18.56
C ILE A 150 8.81 0.48 -18.07
N ASP A 151 8.94 -0.07 -16.87
CA ASP A 151 7.98 -1.01 -16.29
C ASP A 151 6.62 -0.34 -16.05
N THR A 152 6.62 0.94 -15.65
CA THR A 152 5.41 1.73 -15.52
C THR A 152 4.70 1.87 -16.88
N MET A 153 5.42 2.24 -17.95
CA MET A 153 4.84 2.32 -19.29
C MET A 153 4.37 0.96 -19.81
N LYS A 154 5.11 -0.12 -19.55
CA LYS A 154 4.69 -1.48 -19.93
C LYS A 154 3.43 -1.89 -19.19
N THR A 155 3.28 -1.48 -17.93
CA THR A 155 2.07 -1.72 -17.14
C THR A 155 0.88 -0.99 -17.75
N ILE A 156 1.05 0.26 -18.20
CA ILE A 156 -0.01 1.03 -18.90
C ILE A 156 -0.48 0.29 -20.17
N GLU A 157 0.46 -0.18 -21.00
CA GLU A 157 0.17 -0.97 -22.20
C GLU A 157 -0.49 -2.33 -21.89
N ALA A 158 0.00 -3.05 -20.87
CA ALA A 158 -0.57 -4.32 -20.42
C ALA A 158 -2.02 -4.19 -19.97
N LEU A 159 -2.34 -3.05 -19.33
CA LEU A 159 -3.70 -2.68 -18.92
C LEU A 159 -4.58 -2.20 -20.09
N ARG A 160 -4.07 -2.22 -21.32
CA ARG A 160 -4.79 -1.86 -22.57
C ARG A 160 -5.13 -0.37 -22.68
N TYR A 161 -4.37 0.49 -22.01
CA TYR A 161 -4.41 1.93 -22.29
C TYR A 161 -3.56 2.24 -23.53
N HIS A 162 -4.08 3.09 -24.40
CA HIS A 162 -3.37 3.52 -25.60
C HIS A 162 -2.55 4.77 -25.32
N MET A 163 -1.22 4.66 -25.34
CA MET A 163 -0.34 5.81 -25.21
C MET A 163 -0.21 6.56 -26.55
N ILE A 164 -0.24 7.90 -26.50
CA ILE A 164 0.01 8.77 -27.65
C ILE A 164 1.06 9.81 -27.28
N LEU A 165 1.84 10.25 -28.27
CA LEU A 165 2.68 11.43 -28.15
C LEU A 165 1.86 12.63 -28.63
N ASP A 166 1.71 13.63 -27.78
CA ASP A 166 1.00 14.86 -28.08
C ASP A 166 1.81 16.07 -27.61
N GLU A 167 1.63 17.20 -28.27
CA GLU A 167 2.26 18.45 -27.83
C GLU A 167 1.57 18.94 -26.56
N SER A 168 2.36 19.37 -25.58
CA SER A 168 1.80 19.90 -24.34
C SER A 168 0.95 21.14 -24.66
N PRO A 169 -0.33 21.19 -24.25
CA PRO A 169 -1.21 22.33 -24.52
C PRO A 169 -0.75 23.61 -23.81
N VAL A 170 0.20 23.48 -22.88
CA VAL A 170 0.82 24.57 -22.15
C VAL A 170 2.34 24.46 -22.17
N ARG A 171 3.01 25.61 -22.18
CA ARG A 171 4.46 25.66 -22.01
C ARG A 171 4.82 25.20 -20.60
N LEU A 172 5.55 24.08 -20.50
CA LEU A 172 6.06 23.57 -19.23
C LEU A 172 7.01 24.60 -18.60
N ARG A 173 6.84 24.83 -17.29
CA ARG A 173 7.68 25.76 -16.51
C ARG A 173 8.29 25.02 -15.33
N PRO A 174 9.60 25.16 -15.08
CA PRO A 174 10.21 24.64 -13.86
C PRO A 174 9.56 25.29 -12.63
N VAL A 175 9.26 24.47 -11.62
CA VAL A 175 8.83 24.96 -10.31
C VAL A 175 10.05 25.53 -9.59
N ARG A 176 9.98 26.79 -9.15
CA ARG A 176 11.05 27.39 -8.35
C ARG A 176 10.81 27.08 -6.89
N LEU A 177 11.72 26.33 -6.29
CA LEU A 177 11.71 26.10 -4.85
C LEU A 177 12.31 27.32 -4.12
N PRO A 178 11.75 27.74 -2.98
CA PRO A 178 12.35 28.78 -2.16
C PRO A 178 13.71 28.31 -1.62
N GLN A 179 14.71 29.20 -1.66
CA GLN A 179 16.00 28.94 -1.03
C GLN A 179 15.83 29.09 0.50
N LYS A 180 16.21 28.05 1.25
CA LYS A 180 16.29 28.08 2.71
C LYS A 180 17.70 28.41 3.15
#